data_AF-A0A8S2U9S1-F1
#
_entry.id   AF-A0A8S2U9S1-F1
#
_cell.length_a   1.000
_cell.length_b   1.000
_cell.length_c   1.000
_cell.angle_alpha   90.00
_cell.angle_beta   90.00
_cell.angle_gamma   90.00
#
_symmetry.space_group_name_H-M   'P 1'
#
loop_
_entity.id
_entity.type
_entity.pdbx_description
1 polymer ?
#
loop_
_entity_poly.entity_id
_entity_poly.type
_entity_poly.pdbx_seq_one_letter_code
_entity_poly.pdbx_strand_id
1 'polypeptide(L)'
;PSHSPVIVIRALVPGGVAQLDGRIVPGDRLVAVNDITLENMTLDDVIKILKSTSIGPVKLSLSKPLPYPKFKSDNDEDKTTTDSDQDASTTNQINQRASRI
;
A
#
# COMPACT_ATOMS: atom_id res chain seq x y z
N PRO A 1 -17.28 -6.36 29.70
CA PRO A 1 -16.53 -6.51 28.43
C PRO A 1 -15.87 -5.17 28.02
N SER A 2 -14.58 -5.04 28.31
CA SER A 2 -13.74 -3.91 27.91
C SER A 2 -13.23 -4.15 26.48
N HIS A 3 -14.07 -3.94 25.48
CA HIS A 3 -13.65 -3.99 24.08
C HIS A 3 -13.10 -2.63 23.67
N SER A 4 -11.78 -2.55 23.45
CA SER A 4 -11.17 -1.40 22.80
C SER A 4 -11.51 -1.43 21.29
N PRO A 5 -11.93 -0.29 20.70
CA PRO A 5 -12.28 -0.23 19.29
C PRO A 5 -11.02 -0.28 18.42
N VAL A 6 -11.11 -0.97 17.29
CA VAL A 6 -10.07 -0.98 16.24
C VAL A 6 -10.47 -0.01 15.14
N ILE A 7 -9.64 0.99 14.88
CA ILE A 7 -9.89 2.00 13.83
C ILE A 7 -9.06 1.70 12.60
N VAL A 8 -9.73 1.58 11.46
CA VAL A 8 -9.13 1.25 10.17
C VAL A 8 -9.39 2.36 9.17
N ILE A 9 -8.36 2.74 8.42
CA ILE A 9 -8.49 3.67 7.29
C ILE A 9 -9.26 2.96 6.17
N ARG A 10 -10.46 3.44 5.86
CA ARG A 10 -11.29 2.89 4.78
C ARG A 10 -11.04 3.56 3.44
N ALA A 11 -10.85 4.87 3.46
CA ALA A 11 -10.67 5.69 2.27
C ALA A 11 -9.88 6.94 2.62
N LEU A 12 -9.28 7.54 1.60
CA LEU A 12 -8.62 8.84 1.68
C LEU A 12 -9.40 9.85 0.87
N VAL A 13 -9.25 11.12 1.22
CA VAL A 13 -9.87 12.23 0.49
C VAL A 13 -9.14 12.41 -0.86
N PRO A 14 -9.86 12.43 -2.00
CA PRO A 14 -9.28 12.71 -3.30
C PRO A 14 -8.55 14.06 -3.32
N GLY A 15 -7.28 14.07 -3.75
CA GLY A 15 -6.43 15.26 -3.75
C GLY A 15 -6.03 15.76 -2.36
N GLY A 16 -6.39 15.02 -1.30
CA GLY A 16 -6.03 15.37 0.08
C GLY A 16 -4.57 15.04 0.40
N VAL A 17 -4.03 15.70 1.43
CA VAL A 17 -2.64 15.54 1.87
C VAL A 17 -2.26 14.08 2.12
N ALA A 18 -3.14 13.29 2.73
CA ALA A 18 -2.89 11.88 3.01
C ALA A 18 -2.78 11.03 1.74
N GLN A 19 -3.55 11.36 0.69
CA GLN A 19 -3.48 10.67 -0.59
C GLN A 19 -2.21 11.07 -1.37
N LEU A 20 -1.89 12.37 -1.39
CA LEU A 20 -0.71 12.90 -2.07
C LEU A 20 0.59 12.42 -1.40
N ASP A 21 0.60 12.28 -0.08
CA ASP A 21 1.73 11.78 0.68
C ASP A 21 1.99 10.28 0.44
N GLY A 22 0.94 9.51 0.10
CA GLY A 22 1.04 8.10 -0.31
C GLY A 22 1.50 7.11 0.77
N ARG A 23 1.97 7.58 1.92
CA ARG A 23 2.41 6.73 3.04
C ARG A 23 1.23 6.12 3.79
N ILE A 24 0.05 6.74 3.75
CA ILE A 24 -1.18 6.21 4.34
C ILE A 24 -1.97 5.50 3.25
N VAL A 25 -2.47 4.30 3.52
CA VAL A 25 -3.31 3.56 2.56
C VAL A 25 -4.55 2.99 3.23
N PRO A 26 -5.65 2.78 2.47
CA PRO A 26 -6.77 1.98 2.94
C PRO A 26 -6.30 0.62 3.46
N GLY A 27 -6.80 0.23 4.64
CA GLY A 27 -6.37 -0.97 5.37
C GLY A 27 -5.38 -0.71 6.50
N ASP A 28 -4.71 0.44 6.53
CA ASP A 28 -3.88 0.85 7.68
C ASP A 28 -4.75 0.98 8.94
N ARG A 29 -4.23 0.58 10.10
CA ARG A 29 -4.92 0.77 11.39
C ARG A 29 -4.34 1.95 12.15
N LEU A 30 -5.22 2.80 12.68
CA LEU A 30 -4.82 3.95 13.49
C LEU A 30 -4.53 3.51 14.92
N VAL A 31 -3.31 3.79 15.38
CA VAL A 31 -2.80 3.39 16.69
C VAL A 31 -2.67 4.60 17.63
N ALA A 32 -2.24 5.76 17.10
CA ALA A 32 -2.09 6.97 17.90
C ALA A 32 -2.27 8.25 17.06
N VAL A 33 -2.63 9.35 17.73
CA VAL A 33 -2.82 10.69 17.16
C VAL A 33 -2.13 11.72 18.05
N ASN A 34 -1.23 12.53 17.50
CA ASN A 34 -0.49 13.59 18.23
C ASN A 34 0.09 13.09 19.56
N ASP A 35 0.76 11.94 19.51
CA ASP A 35 1.39 11.25 20.64
C ASP A 35 0.42 10.64 21.69
N ILE A 36 -0.88 10.64 21.41
CA ILE A 36 -1.91 9.97 22.22
C ILE A 36 -2.25 8.60 21.62
N THR A 37 -1.95 7.53 22.34
CA THR A 37 -2.30 6.16 21.94
C THR A 37 -3.80 5.90 22.15
N LEU A 38 -4.43 5.29 21.16
CA LEU A 38 -5.88 4.98 21.18
C LEU A 38 -6.19 3.62 21.83
N GLU A 39 -5.15 2.90 22.25
CA GLU A 39 -5.27 1.60 22.91
C GLU A 39 -5.97 1.77 24.28
N ASN A 40 -6.91 0.87 24.58
CA ASN A 40 -7.73 0.89 25.80
C ASN A 40 -8.65 2.12 25.96
N MET A 41 -8.82 2.93 24.91
CA MET A 41 -9.78 4.03 24.91
C MET A 41 -11.18 3.57 24.51
N THR A 42 -12.20 4.29 24.95
CA THR A 42 -13.56 4.10 24.43
C THR A 42 -13.70 4.77 23.06
N LEU A 43 -14.71 4.36 22.28
CA LEU A 43 -14.96 4.98 20.98
C LEU A 43 -15.21 6.50 21.10
N ASP A 44 -15.94 6.93 22.13
CA ASP A 44 -16.21 8.35 22.39
C ASP A 44 -14.94 9.15 22.68
N ASP A 45 -14.03 8.62 23.51
CA ASP A 45 -12.76 9.27 23.80
C ASP A 45 -11.91 9.43 22.54
N VAL A 46 -11.86 8.38 21.71
CA VAL A 46 -11.13 8.43 20.45
C VAL A 46 -11.73 9.46 19.49
N ILE A 47 -13.05 9.50 19.37
CA ILE A 47 -13.74 10.51 18.55
C ILE A 47 -13.43 11.92 19.07
N LYS A 48 -13.40 12.11 20.39
CA LYS A 48 -13.08 13.40 21.00
C LYS A 48 -11.67 13.84 20.65
N ILE A 49 -10.68 12.95 20.72
CA ILE A 49 -9.28 13.23 20.35
C ILE A 49 -9.15 13.59 18.87
N LEU A 50 -9.79 12.81 18.00
CA LEU A 50 -9.80 13.08 16.56
C LEU A 50 -10.41 14.45 16.23
N LYS A 51 -11.48 14.84 16.95
CA LYS A 51 -12.12 16.15 16.79
C LYS A 51 -11.36 17.29 17.45
N SER A 52 -10.65 17.05 18.55
CA SER A 52 -9.89 18.06 19.29
C SER A 52 -8.51 18.34 18.69
N THR A 53 -8.21 17.74 17.53
CA THR A 53 -6.94 17.97 16.85
C THR A 53 -6.90 19.40 16.30
N SER A 54 -5.98 20.21 16.84
CA SER A 54 -5.80 21.61 16.44
C SER A 54 -5.43 21.74 14.96
N ILE A 55 -5.76 22.89 14.38
CA ILE A 55 -5.33 23.27 13.03
C ILE A 55 -3.80 23.34 13.01
N GLY A 56 -3.17 22.54 12.16
CA GLY A 56 -1.71 22.46 12.07
C GLY A 56 -1.23 21.07 11.67
N PRO A 57 0.10 20.82 11.75
CA PRO A 57 0.66 19.50 11.46
C PRO A 57 0.16 18.47 12.48
N VAL A 58 -0.44 17.39 11.99
CA VAL A 58 -0.97 16.28 12.80
C VAL A 58 -0.05 15.07 12.63
N LYS A 59 0.37 14.47 13.74
CA LYS A 59 1.18 13.24 13.74
C LYS A 59 0.28 12.03 13.91
N LEU A 60 0.18 11.20 12.88
CA LEU A 60 -0.58 9.95 12.91
C LEU A 60 0.37 8.77 12.98
N SER A 61 0.12 7.85 13.92
CA SER A 61 0.84 6.57 14.00
C SER A 61 -0.07 5.45 13.51
N LEU A 62 0.38 4.76 12.46
CA LEU A 62 -0.38 3.72 11.76
C LEU A 62 0.35 2.39 11.84
N SER A 63 -0.39 1.29 11.95
CA SER A 63 0.12 -0.05 11.69
C SER A 63 -0.27 -0.46 10.28
N LYS A 64 0.72 -0.95 9.51
CA LYS A 64 0.48 -1.44 8.15
C LYS A 64 -0.44 -2.65 8.17
N PRO A 65 -1.35 -2.79 7.19
CA PRO A 65 -2.06 -4.03 7.01
C PRO A 65 -1.01 -5.12 6.79
N LEU A 66 -1.28 -6.31 7.33
CA LEU A 66 -0.51 -7.48 6.94
C LEU A 66 -0.53 -7.56 5.41
N PRO A 67 0.59 -7.83 4.75
CA PRO A 67 0.59 -8.03 3.31
C PRO A 67 -0.39 -9.17 3.02
N TYR A 68 -1.56 -8.82 2.51
CA TYR A 68 -2.41 -9.81 1.86
C TYR A 68 -1.58 -10.35 0.70
N PRO A 69 -1.44 -11.68 0.54
CA PRO A 69 -0.79 -12.21 -0.64
C PRO A 69 -1.51 -11.62 -1.85
N LYS A 70 -0.78 -10.83 -2.64
CA LYS A 70 -1.27 -10.37 -3.93
C LYS A 70 -1.44 -11.64 -4.76
N PHE A 71 -2.66 -12.18 -4.83
CA PHE A 71 -2.97 -13.10 -5.91
C PHE A 71 -2.76 -12.29 -7.19
N LYS A 72 -1.67 -12.61 -7.90
CA LYS A 72 -1.45 -12.10 -9.25
C LYS A 72 -2.65 -12.56 -10.07
N SER A 73 -3.56 -11.65 -10.35
CA SER A 73 -4.42 -11.81 -11.50
C SER A 73 -3.48 -11.65 -12.69
N ASP A 74 -3.03 -12.76 -13.26
CA ASP A 74 -2.28 -12.80 -14.50
C ASP A 74 -3.19 -12.27 -15.62
N ASN A 75 -3.26 -10.94 -15.82
CA ASN A 75 -3.87 -10.29 -16.99
C ASN A 75 -3.68 -8.76 -17.01
N ASP A 76 -2.46 -8.27 -16.81
CA ASP A 76 -2.10 -6.91 -17.23
C ASP A 76 -0.80 -6.98 -18.04
N GLU A 77 -0.99 -7.25 -19.33
CA GLU A 77 -0.03 -7.01 -20.39
C GLU A 77 0.05 -5.49 -20.62
N ASP A 78 0.76 -4.76 -19.75
CA ASP A 78 1.19 -3.40 -20.05
C ASP A 78 2.69 -3.35 -20.36
N LYS A 79 2.92 -3.00 -21.61
CA LYS A 79 4.15 -3.00 -22.39
C LYS A 79 5.05 -1.85 -21.95
N THR A 80 5.97 -2.09 -21.01
CA THR A 80 7.03 -1.11 -20.71
C THR A 80 8.21 -1.29 -21.67
N THR A 81 8.34 -0.34 -22.59
CA THR A 81 9.47 -0.10 -23.47
C THR A 81 10.72 0.39 -22.71
N THR A 82 11.90 0.24 -23.36
CA THR A 82 13.23 0.86 -23.06
C THR A 82 14.04 0.20 -21.93
N ASP A 83 15.36 -0.05 -21.97
CA ASP A 83 16.46 0.34 -22.88
C ASP A 83 17.69 -0.59 -22.69
N SER A 84 18.44 -0.80 -23.78
CA SER A 84 19.90 -1.05 -23.97
C SER A 84 20.77 -2.01 -23.11
N ASP A 85 21.58 -2.77 -23.87
CA ASP A 85 22.98 -3.21 -23.67
C ASP A 85 23.34 -4.62 -23.13
N GLN A 86 23.73 -5.47 -24.11
CA GLN A 86 24.83 -6.45 -24.22
C GLN A 86 25.10 -7.51 -23.12
N ASP A 87 25.01 -8.79 -23.49
CA ASP A 87 26.17 -9.70 -23.54
C ASP A 87 25.88 -10.92 -24.45
N ALA A 88 26.93 -11.57 -24.93
CA ALA A 88 27.00 -12.34 -26.17
C ALA A 88 26.78 -13.86 -26.00
N SER A 89 26.41 -14.47 -27.13
CA SER A 89 26.69 -15.87 -27.51
C SER A 89 26.06 -17.00 -26.70
N THR A 90 25.07 -17.69 -27.29
CA THR A 90 25.16 -19.14 -27.51
C THR A 90 24.20 -19.53 -28.64
N THR A 91 24.80 -19.75 -29.80
CA THR A 91 24.34 -20.53 -30.96
C THR A 91 23.48 -21.73 -30.56
N ASN A 92 22.17 -21.68 -30.83
CA ASN A 92 21.34 -22.88 -30.88
C ASN A 92 20.94 -23.18 -32.34
N GLN A 93 21.85 -23.88 -32.99
CA GLN A 93 21.78 -24.41 -34.34
C GLN A 93 20.78 -25.58 -34.38
N ILE A 94 19.50 -25.34 -34.68
CA ILE A 94 18.52 -26.43 -34.85
C ILE A 94 17.76 -26.37 -36.19
N ASN A 95 17.75 -25.25 -36.93
CA ASN A 95 16.86 -25.10 -38.10
C ASN A 95 17.54 -25.20 -39.49
N GLN A 96 18.29 -26.26 -39.80
CA GLN A 96 18.92 -26.42 -41.14
C GLN A 96 18.79 -27.79 -41.84
N ARG A 97 17.78 -28.63 -41.57
CA ARG A 97 17.68 -29.94 -42.25
C ARG A 97 16.31 -30.36 -42.80
N ALA A 98 15.50 -29.43 -43.29
CA ALA A 98 14.23 -29.77 -43.94
C ALA A 98 14.16 -29.37 -45.43
N SER A 99 15.18 -29.70 -46.21
CA SER A 99 15.15 -29.59 -47.67
C SER A 99 15.88 -30.75 -48.35
N ARG A 100 15.24 -31.92 -48.33
CA ARG A 100 15.38 -33.02 -49.31
C ARG A 100 14.20 -33.96 -49.13
N ILE A 101 13.21 -33.83 -50.01
CA ILE A 101 12.67 -34.84 -50.96
C ILE A 101 11.50 -34.17 -51.67
#